data_AF-A0A166ASA0-F1
#
_entry.id   AF-A0A166ASA0-F1
#
_cell.length_a   1.000
_cell.length_b   1.000
_cell.length_c   1.000
_cell.angle_alpha   90.00
_cell.angle_beta   90.00
_cell.angle_gamma   90.00
#
_symmetry.space_group_name_H-M   'P 1'
#
loop_
_entity.id
_entity.type
_entity.pdbx_description
1 polymer ?
#
loop_
_entity_poly.entity_id
_entity_poly.type
_entity_poly.pdbx_seq_one_letter_code
_entity_poly.pdbx_strand_id
1 'polypeptide(L)'
;DGHGSHDTWLLIYFCEKRRIAVICLPPHTTHALQPCDVGAFGPLSLEWKKRVIRLSSLNIEITKENFIGHYTEVRAASLKPKTILSAWARTGIHPYNP
;
A
#
# COMPACT_ATOMS: atom_id res chain seq x y z
N ASP A 1 -2.09 -9.03 6.06
CA ASP A 1 -3.12 -8.74 7.08
C ASP A 1 -3.86 -9.98 7.61
N GLY A 2 -3.73 -11.17 7.00
CA GLY A 2 -4.38 -12.39 7.50
C GLY A 2 -5.87 -12.48 7.17
N HIS A 3 -6.35 -11.73 6.16
CA HIS A 3 -7.71 -11.86 5.67
C HIS A 3 -7.89 -13.19 4.92
N GLY A 4 -8.99 -13.91 5.14
CA GLY A 4 -9.23 -15.25 4.59
C GLY A 4 -9.33 -15.35 3.06
N SER A 5 -9.33 -14.21 2.35
CA SER A 5 -9.17 -14.21 0.89
C SER A 5 -7.70 -14.30 0.45
N HIS A 6 -6.74 -14.10 1.36
CA HIS A 6 -5.30 -14.01 1.08
C HIS A 6 -4.55 -15.33 1.28
N ASP A 7 -5.21 -16.38 1.77
CA ASP A 7 -4.62 -17.68 2.09
C ASP A 7 -5.39 -18.87 1.48
N THR A 8 -6.20 -18.60 0.45
CA THR A 8 -6.92 -19.66 -0.27
C THR A 8 -5.94 -20.63 -0.94
N TRP A 9 -6.30 -21.92 -0.98
CA TRP A 9 -5.49 -22.95 -1.63
C TRP A 9 -5.15 -22.61 -3.09
N LEU A 10 -6.12 -22.06 -3.84
CA LEU A 10 -5.92 -21.67 -5.24
C LEU A 10 -4.83 -20.61 -5.39
N LEU A 11 -4.79 -19.61 -4.50
CA LEU A 11 -3.79 -18.56 -4.51
C LEU A 11 -2.41 -19.11 -4.14
N ILE A 12 -2.33 -19.91 -3.07
CA ILE A 12 -1.06 -20.52 -2.62
C ILE A 12 -0.49 -21.43 -3.71
N TYR A 13 -1.32 -22.28 -4.32
CA TYR A 13 -0.93 -23.16 -5.42
C TYR A 13 -0.44 -22.36 -6.64
N PHE A 14 -1.13 -21.28 -6.99
CA PHE A 14 -0.71 -20.39 -8.08
C PHE A 14 0.67 -19.78 -7.83
N CYS A 15 0.91 -19.28 -6.60
CA CYS A 15 2.18 -18.71 -6.16
C CYS A 15 3.31 -19.73 -6.17
N GLU A 16 3.06 -20.94 -5.65
CA GLU A 16 4.03 -22.04 -5.62
C GLU A 16 4.51 -22.40 -7.03
N LYS A 17 3.58 -22.59 -7.98
CA LYS A 17 3.90 -22.90 -9.38
C LYS A 17 4.73 -21.80 -10.06
N ARG A 18 4.70 -20.58 -9.55
CA ARG A 18 5.44 -19.41 -10.06
C ARG A 18 6.65 -19.02 -9.21
N ARG A 19 7.00 -19.81 -8.18
CA ARG A 19 8.08 -19.51 -7.24
C ARG A 19 7.93 -18.13 -6.58
N ILE A 20 6.69 -17.75 -6.28
CA ILE A 20 6.37 -16.54 -5.52
C ILE A 20 6.24 -16.93 -4.05
N ALA A 21 7.09 -16.37 -3.20
CA ALA A 21 6.99 -16.57 -1.76
C ALA A 21 5.84 -15.72 -1.18
N VAL A 22 4.90 -16.37 -0.50
CA VAL A 22 3.80 -15.70 0.21
C VAL A 22 4.19 -15.59 1.69
N ILE A 23 4.18 -14.37 2.23
CA ILE A 23 4.51 -14.10 3.62
C ILE A 23 3.21 -13.85 4.38
N CYS A 24 2.86 -14.77 5.28
CA CYS A 24 1.73 -14.62 6.20
C CYS A 24 2.22 -13.91 7.47
N LEU A 25 1.75 -12.69 7.69
CA LEU A 25 2.04 -11.95 8.93
C LEU A 25 1.21 -12.52 10.08
N PRO A 26 1.74 -12.56 11.33
CA PRO A 26 0.95 -12.93 12.49
C PRO A 26 -0.31 -12.07 12.62
N PRO A 27 -1.41 -12.60 13.16
CA PRO A 27 -2.65 -11.83 13.36
C PRO A 27 -2.42 -10.52 14.12
N HIS A 28 -3.17 -9.48 13.76
CA HIS A 28 -3.14 -8.16 14.40
C HIS A 28 -1.80 -7.40 14.35
N THR A 29 -0.84 -7.82 13.50
CA THR A 29 0.48 -7.16 13.38
C THR A 29 0.59 -6.17 12.22
N THR A 30 -0.50 -5.82 11.53
CA THR A 30 -0.47 -4.88 10.39
C THR A 30 0.24 -3.57 10.72
N HIS A 31 -0.01 -3.03 11.91
CA HIS A 31 0.60 -1.78 12.40
C HIS A 31 2.11 -1.86 12.66
N ALA A 32 2.70 -3.06 12.69
CA ALA A 32 4.10 -3.30 12.99
C ALA A 32 4.87 -3.89 11.80
N LEU A 33 4.26 -4.85 11.10
CA LEU A 33 4.94 -5.67 10.10
C LEU A 33 4.47 -5.43 8.67
N GLN A 34 3.38 -4.70 8.43
CA GLN A 34 2.91 -4.45 7.05
C GLN A 34 3.51 -3.15 6.52
N PRO A 35 4.49 -3.17 5.58
CA PRO A 35 5.19 -1.96 5.15
C PRO A 35 4.26 -0.92 4.51
N CYS A 36 3.21 -1.40 3.86
CA CYS A 36 2.21 -0.54 3.26
C CYS A 36 1.55 0.36 4.32
N ASP A 37 1.08 -0.21 5.42
CA ASP A 37 0.43 0.55 6.50
C ASP A 37 1.42 1.33 7.36
N VAL A 38 2.59 0.75 7.65
CA VAL A 38 3.60 1.39 8.52
C VAL A 38 4.19 2.65 7.90
N GLY A 39 4.39 2.67 6.57
CA GLY A 39 5.13 3.77 5.93
C GLY A 39 4.63 4.23 4.57
N ALA A 40 4.13 3.35 3.71
CA ALA A 40 3.80 3.75 2.33
C ALA A 40 2.47 4.53 2.23
N PHE A 41 1.44 4.11 2.97
CA PHE A 41 0.08 4.64 2.84
C PHE A 41 -0.14 5.96 3.58
N GLY A 42 0.67 6.29 4.59
CA GLY A 42 0.59 7.57 5.28
C GLY A 42 0.79 8.76 4.33
N PRO A 43 1.94 8.84 3.63
CA PRO A 43 2.19 9.89 2.63
C PRO A 43 1.19 9.90 1.48
N LEU A 44 0.79 8.72 0.99
CA LEU A 44 -0.24 8.60 -0.05
C LEU A 44 -1.57 9.23 0.39
N SER A 45 -2.02 8.91 1.61
CA SER A 45 -3.26 9.44 2.18
C SER A 45 -3.19 10.95 2.39
N LEU A 46 -2.04 11.48 2.79
CA LEU A 46 -1.83 12.92 2.95
C LEU A 46 -1.92 13.65 1.60
N GLU A 47 -1.23 13.16 0.57
CA GLU A 47 -1.26 13.77 -0.75
C GLU A 47 -2.63 13.62 -1.42
N TRP A 48 -3.33 12.50 -1.19
CA TRP A 48 -4.70 12.32 -1.67
C TRP A 48 -5.64 13.37 -1.06
N LYS A 49 -5.58 13.59 0.25
CA LYS A 49 -6.36 14.64 0.93
C LYS A 49 -6.09 16.02 0.33
N LYS A 50 -4.82 16.37 0.06
CA LYS A 50 -4.46 17.63 -0.60
C LYS A 50 -5.07 17.72 -2.01
N ARG A 51 -5.03 16.64 -2.80
CA ARG A 51 -5.62 16.59 -4.14
C ARG A 51 -7.13 16.81 -4.10
N VAL A 52 -7.83 16.14 -3.18
CA VAL A 52 -9.27 16.29 -2.97
C VAL A 52 -9.64 17.72 -2.60
N ILE A 53 -8.95 18.32 -1.63
CA ILE A 53 -9.18 19.72 -1.21
C ILE A 53 -8.99 20.68 -2.40
N ARG A 54 -7.91 20.50 -3.18
CA ARG A 54 -7.65 21.34 -4.35
C ARG A 54 -8.73 21.20 -5.43
N LEU A 55 -9.16 19.98 -5.72
CA LEU A 55 -10.22 19.74 -6.72
C LEU A 55 -11.55 20.34 -6.27
N SER A 56 -11.89 20.18 -4.99
CA SER A 56 -13.07 20.80 -4.38
C SER A 56 -13.03 22.33 -4.48
N SER A 57 -11.88 22.97 -4.22
CA SER A 57 -11.75 24.44 -4.39
C SER A 57 -11.92 24.93 -5.83
N LEU A 58 -11.79 24.03 -6.80
CA LEU A 58 -11.98 24.29 -8.23
C LEU A 58 -13.37 23.86 -8.71
N ASN A 59 -14.26 23.40 -7.82
CA ASN A 59 -15.55 22.78 -8.14
C ASN A 59 -15.43 21.60 -9.12
N ILE A 60 -14.32 20.86 -9.05
CA ILE A 60 -14.11 19.64 -9.82
C ILE A 60 -14.48 18.45 -8.94
N GLU A 61 -15.53 17.74 -9.33
CA GLU A 61 -15.97 16.51 -8.67
C GLU A 61 -15.08 15.32 -9.04
N ILE A 62 -14.80 14.46 -8.07
CA ILE A 62 -14.15 13.17 -8.33
C ILE A 62 -15.24 12.15 -8.64
N THR A 63 -15.25 11.66 -9.87
CA THR A 63 -16.18 10.63 -10.36
C THR A 63 -15.46 9.31 -10.57
N LYS A 64 -16.19 8.24 -10.88
CA LYS A 64 -15.58 6.94 -11.20
C LYS A 64 -14.68 7.01 -12.43
N GLU A 65 -15.03 7.87 -13.39
CA GLU A 65 -14.34 8.05 -14.66
C GLU A 65 -13.00 8.77 -14.48
N ASN A 66 -12.92 9.76 -13.58
CA ASN A 66 -11.71 10.56 -13.38
C ASN A 66 -10.84 10.14 -12.18
N PHE A 67 -11.37 9.31 -11.27
CA PHE A 67 -10.69 8.88 -10.05
C PHE A 67 -9.31 8.28 -10.32
N ILE A 68 -9.21 7.37 -11.30
CA ILE A 68 -7.95 6.69 -11.62
C ILE A 68 -6.89 7.67 -12.09
N GLY A 69 -7.25 8.70 -12.87
CA GLY A 69 -6.32 9.75 -13.29
C GLY A 69 -5.74 10.50 -12.09
N HIS A 70 -6.60 10.99 -11.20
CA HIS A 70 -6.17 11.70 -9.99
C HIS A 70 -5.35 10.81 -9.05
N TYR A 71 -5.77 9.57 -8.84
CA TYR A 71 -5.06 8.62 -7.98
C TYR A 71 -3.67 8.30 -8.53
N THR A 72 -3.54 8.19 -9.86
CA THR A 72 -2.26 7.88 -10.52
C THR A 72 -1.24 9.01 -10.30
N GLU A 73 -1.67 10.27 -10.45
CA GLU A 73 -0.83 11.44 -10.17
C GLU A 73 -0.39 11.47 -8.69
N VAL A 74 -1.32 11.27 -7.77
CA VAL A 74 -1.06 11.28 -6.32
C VAL A 74 -0.13 10.13 -5.93
N ARG A 75 -0.35 8.94 -6.49
CA ARG A 75 0.50 7.76 -6.28
C ARG A 75 1.93 8.02 -6.75
N ALA A 76 2.09 8.59 -7.94
CA ALA A 76 3.40 8.95 -8.48
C ALA A 76 4.10 10.01 -7.63
N ALA A 77 3.36 10.96 -7.04
CA ALA A 77 3.90 11.99 -6.17
C ALA A 77 4.29 11.49 -4.76
N SER A 78 3.60 10.48 -4.23
CA SER A 78 3.74 10.04 -2.83
C SER A 78 4.59 8.76 -2.65
N LEU A 79 4.42 7.77 -3.52
CA LEU A 79 5.11 6.47 -3.42
C LEU A 79 6.51 6.54 -4.05
N LYS A 80 7.43 7.20 -3.35
CA LYS A 80 8.83 7.32 -3.77
C LYS A 80 9.66 6.12 -3.29
N PRO A 81 10.74 5.74 -4.00
CA PRO A 81 11.65 4.67 -3.57
C PRO A 81 12.13 4.85 -2.13
N LYS A 82 12.51 6.07 -1.73
CA LYS A 82 12.92 6.39 -0.36
C LYS A 82 11.85 6.03 0.68
N THR A 83 10.59 6.40 0.43
CA THR A 83 9.47 6.13 1.35
C THR A 83 9.20 4.64 1.46
N ILE A 84 9.23 3.93 0.33
CA ILE A 84 9.03 2.48 0.28
C ILE A 84 10.14 1.78 1.06
N LEU A 85 11.41 2.05 0.74
CA LEU A 85 12.56 1.44 1.42
C LEU A 85 12.56 1.73 2.92
N SER A 86 12.21 2.96 3.33
CA SER A 86 12.07 3.30 4.75
C SER A 86 10.94 2.51 5.43
N ALA A 87 9.84 2.26 4.73
CA ALA A 87 8.75 1.46 5.28
C ALA A 87 9.18 0.01 5.55
N TRP A 88 9.91 -0.61 4.61
CA TRP A 88 10.48 -1.96 4.80
C TRP A 88 11.47 -2.03 5.96
N ALA A 89 12.33 -1.02 6.09
CA ALA A 89 13.27 -0.94 7.20
C ALA A 89 12.57 -0.78 8.56
N ARG A 90 11.52 0.05 8.63
CA ARG A 90 10.72 0.26 9.84
C ARG A 90 9.96 -0.99 10.29
N THR A 91 9.57 -1.85 9.36
CA THR A 91 8.94 -3.15 9.68
C THR A 91 9.93 -4.22 10.12
N GLY A 92 11.25 -3.95 10.08
CA GLY A 92 12.28 -4.94 10.40
C GLY A 92 12.39 -6.08 9.40
N ILE A 93 11.70 -6.00 8.26
CA ILE A 93 11.75 -7.03 7.21
C ILE A 93 12.99 -6.85 6.33
N HIS A 94 13.31 -5.60 5.94
CA HIS A 94 14.49 -5.32 5.13
C HIS A 94 15.08 -3.92 5.42
N PRO A 95 16.31 -3.83 5.97
CA PRO A 95 17.13 -4.94 6.42
C PRO A 95 16.44 -5.71 7.56
N TYR A 96 16.74 -7.01 7.66
CA TYR A 96 16.16 -7.84 8.71
C TYR A 96 16.63 -7.35 10.08
N ASN A 97 15.69 -6.99 10.95
CA ASN A 97 15.94 -6.50 12.31
C ASN A 97 14.83 -7.04 13.24
N PRO A 98 15.01 -8.26 13.79
CA PRO A 98 14.00 -8.93 14.60
C PRO A 98 13.71 -8.23 15.93
#